data_AF-A0A9Q3Q2P1-F1
#
_entry.id   AF-A0A9Q3Q2P1-F1
#
_cell.length_a   1.000
_cell.length_b   1.000
_cell.length_c   1.000
_cell.angle_alpha   90.00
_cell.angle_beta   90.00
_cell.angle_gamma   90.00
#
_symmetry.space_group_name_H-M   'P 1'
#
loop_
_entity.id
_entity.type
_entity.pdbx_description
1 polymer ?
#
loop_
_entity_poly.entity_id
_entity_poly.type
_entity_poly.pdbx_seq_one_letter_code
_entity_poly.pdbx_strand_id
1 'polypeptide(L)'
;MTQERIKAYEKIRKALTEAPLLLIPDWNIPFKLYIDACGDGLGAALRQVQIIDDKLTEGPVCYISRQIKPTEARYGASQRECLCLVWALDKLHYYLDGSVFEVINDCNAVKSLLNMKAPERHMLRWKIAIQEYRGNMTIVHKAGNIHNNAAGLSRWALANTPDNPSYVPLEQNHRFTLKELT
;
A
#
# COMPACT_ATOMS: atom_id res chain seq x y z
N MET A 1 -1.65 -15.05 30.81
CA MET A 1 -1.88 -15.25 29.36
C MET A 1 -2.69 -16.53 29.21
N THR A 2 -3.87 -16.52 28.57
CA THR A 2 -4.75 -17.71 28.54
C THR A 2 -4.20 -18.78 27.57
N GLN A 3 -4.53 -20.05 27.82
CA GLN A 3 -4.10 -21.18 26.98
C GLN A 3 -4.46 -20.98 25.50
N GLU A 4 -5.61 -20.38 25.23
CA GLU A 4 -6.08 -20.05 23.88
C GLU A 4 -5.18 -19.02 23.19
N ARG A 5 -4.73 -17.99 23.92
CA ARG A 5 -3.84 -16.96 23.37
C ARG A 5 -2.46 -17.53 23.02
N ILE A 6 -1.97 -18.47 23.81
CA ILE A 6 -0.69 -19.15 23.55
C ILE A 6 -0.82 -20.00 22.28
N LYS A 7 -1.89 -20.80 22.15
CA LYS A 7 -2.14 -21.59 20.93
C LYS A 7 -2.28 -20.72 19.68
N ALA A 8 -2.98 -19.59 19.78
CA ALA A 8 -3.12 -18.65 18.67
C ALA A 8 -1.77 -18.03 18.27
N TYR A 9 -0.96 -17.62 19.26
CA TYR A 9 0.38 -17.09 19.01
C TYR A 9 1.29 -18.13 18.33
N GLU A 10 1.31 -19.36 18.83
CA GLU A 10 2.10 -20.44 18.22
C GLU A 10 1.65 -20.74 16.79
N LYS A 11 0.34 -20.72 16.52
CA LYS A 11 -0.20 -20.90 15.17
C LYS A 11 0.28 -19.80 14.21
N ILE A 12 0.26 -18.54 14.65
CA ILE A 12 0.77 -17.42 13.85
C ILE A 12 2.27 -17.57 13.64
N ARG A 13 3.03 -17.86 14.71
CA ARG A 13 4.48 -18.08 14.62
C ARG A 13 4.81 -19.14 13.59
N LYS A 14 4.11 -20.29 13.67
CA LYS A 14 4.29 -21.41 12.74
C LYS A 14 3.95 -21.01 11.30
N ALA A 15 2.82 -20.35 11.09
CA ALA A 15 2.42 -19.85 9.77
C ALA A 15 3.39 -18.80 9.19
N LEU A 16 4.06 -18.01 10.03
CA LEU A 16 5.09 -17.06 9.61
C LEU A 16 6.44 -17.71 9.31
N THR A 17 6.70 -18.90 9.84
CA THR A 17 7.98 -19.63 9.67
C THR A 17 7.93 -20.74 8.62
N GLU A 18 6.75 -21.15 8.18
CA GLU A 18 6.56 -22.20 7.17
C GLU A 18 6.24 -21.57 5.80
N ALA A 19 6.94 -22.02 4.75
CA ALA A 19 6.86 -21.48 3.39
C ALA A 19 5.53 -21.84 2.65
N PRO A 20 5.14 -21.12 1.57
CA PRO A 20 5.75 -19.90 1.04
C PRO A 20 5.09 -18.65 1.62
N LEU A 21 5.89 -17.86 2.34
CA LEU A 21 5.46 -16.61 2.98
C LEU A 21 5.10 -15.52 1.96
N LEU A 22 5.74 -15.57 0.79
CA LEU A 22 5.58 -14.65 -0.34
C LEU A 22 5.64 -15.42 -1.67
N LEU A 23 4.89 -14.94 -2.66
CA LEU A 23 4.91 -15.43 -4.03
C LEU A 23 6.00 -14.72 -4.84
N ILE A 24 6.59 -15.46 -5.78
CA ILE A 24 7.47 -14.89 -6.80
C ILE A 24 6.58 -14.12 -7.78
N PRO A 25 6.84 -12.84 -8.08
CA PRO A 25 6.00 -12.06 -8.99
C PRO A 25 6.07 -12.58 -10.43
N ASP A 26 4.93 -12.62 -11.11
CA ASP A 26 4.83 -12.87 -12.56
C ASP A 26 4.28 -11.63 -13.27
N TRP A 27 5.09 -10.99 -14.12
CA TRP A 27 4.72 -9.75 -14.80
C TRP A 27 3.59 -9.89 -15.83
N ASN A 28 3.24 -11.13 -16.22
CA ASN A 28 2.15 -11.37 -17.17
C ASN A 28 0.77 -11.40 -16.50
N ILE A 29 0.72 -11.43 -15.18
CA ILE A 29 -0.51 -11.54 -14.40
C ILE A 29 -0.79 -10.21 -13.69
N PRO A 30 -2.04 -9.69 -13.69
CA PRO A 30 -2.34 -8.46 -12.98
C PRO A 30 -2.06 -8.51 -11.48
N PHE A 31 -1.52 -7.43 -10.93
CA PHE A 31 -1.32 -7.28 -9.49
C PHE A 31 -2.58 -6.74 -8.78
N LYS A 32 -2.65 -7.00 -7.48
CA LYS A 32 -3.63 -6.38 -6.58
C LYS A 32 -2.89 -5.65 -5.47
N LEU A 33 -3.03 -4.33 -5.44
CA LEU A 33 -2.45 -3.47 -4.42
C LEU A 33 -3.52 -3.11 -3.39
N TYR A 34 -3.42 -3.68 -2.20
CA TYR A 34 -4.25 -3.30 -1.06
C TYR A 34 -3.56 -2.17 -0.30
N ILE A 35 -4.25 -1.06 -0.07
CA ILE A 35 -3.71 0.09 0.69
C ILE A 35 -4.60 0.41 1.88
N ASP A 36 -4.02 0.76 3.02
CA ASP A 36 -4.77 1.18 4.21
C ASP A 36 -3.98 2.25 4.97
N ALA A 37 -4.67 3.29 5.41
CA ALA A 37 -4.08 4.36 6.21
C ALA A 37 -4.83 4.53 7.53
N CYS A 38 -4.09 4.64 8.62
CA CYS A 38 -4.67 4.95 9.92
C CYS A 38 -4.07 6.25 10.51
N GLY A 39 -4.32 6.52 11.80
CA GLY A 39 -3.72 7.68 12.48
C GLY A 39 -2.21 7.57 12.66
N ASP A 40 -1.71 6.35 12.78
CA ASP A 40 -0.34 6.06 13.22
C ASP A 40 0.58 5.64 12.06
N GLY A 41 0.02 5.07 11.00
CA GLY A 41 0.80 4.44 9.94
C GLY A 41 0.07 4.26 8.62
N LEU A 42 0.88 4.00 7.60
CA LEU A 42 0.48 3.61 6.25
C LEU A 42 0.88 2.16 6.04
N GLY A 43 0.01 1.38 5.41
CA GLY A 43 0.26 -0.01 5.08
C GLY A 43 -0.17 -0.30 3.65
N ALA A 44 0.63 -1.09 2.94
CA ALA A 44 0.21 -1.66 1.67
C ALA A 44 0.67 -3.11 1.52
N ALA A 45 -0.16 -3.90 0.87
CA ALA A 45 0.11 -5.29 0.53
C ALA A 45 -0.06 -5.49 -0.98
N LEU A 46 1.03 -5.80 -1.66
CA LEU A 46 1.01 -6.22 -3.05
C LEU A 46 0.75 -7.72 -3.10
N ARG A 47 -0.28 -8.12 -3.84
CA ARG A 47 -0.70 -9.52 -3.96
C ARG A 47 -0.88 -9.87 -5.43
N GLN A 48 -0.85 -11.16 -5.72
CA GLN A 48 -1.08 -11.67 -7.05
C GLN A 48 -1.86 -12.99 -6.97
N VAL A 49 -2.65 -13.27 -8.01
CA VAL A 49 -3.42 -14.50 -8.10
C VAL A 49 -2.67 -15.45 -9.02
N GLN A 50 -2.11 -16.53 -8.48
CA GLN A 50 -1.31 -17.50 -9.22
C GLN A 50 -1.85 -18.92 -9.02
N ILE A 51 -1.46 -19.84 -9.90
CA ILE A 51 -1.75 -21.27 -9.74
C ILE A 51 -0.66 -21.87 -8.86
N ILE A 52 -1.06 -22.37 -7.69
CA ILE A 52 -0.20 -23.06 -6.73
C ILE A 52 -0.85 -24.40 -6.44
N ASP A 53 -0.14 -25.50 -6.63
CA ASP A 53 -0.67 -26.86 -6.46
C ASP A 53 -2.03 -27.07 -7.20
N ASP A 54 -2.07 -26.66 -8.48
CA ASP A 54 -3.25 -26.69 -9.36
C ASP A 54 -4.47 -25.89 -8.87
N LYS A 55 -4.27 -24.96 -7.93
CA LYS A 55 -5.33 -24.10 -7.37
C LYS A 55 -5.01 -22.64 -7.57
N LEU A 56 -6.00 -21.90 -8.07
CA LEU A 56 -5.96 -20.46 -8.17
C LEU A 56 -5.96 -19.84 -6.76
N THR A 57 -4.82 -19.30 -6.34
CA THR A 57 -4.57 -18.82 -4.99
C THR A 57 -4.08 -17.37 -5.03
N GLU A 58 -4.73 -16.49 -4.27
CA GLU A 58 -4.25 -15.11 -4.07
C GLU A 58 -3.22 -15.07 -2.94
N GLY A 59 -1.96 -14.92 -3.29
CA GLY A 59 -0.86 -14.83 -2.33
C GLY A 59 -0.19 -13.46 -2.32
N PRO A 60 0.50 -13.12 -1.23
CA PRO A 60 1.24 -11.87 -1.11
C PRO A 60 2.56 -11.93 -1.87
N VAL A 61 2.90 -10.87 -2.58
CA VAL A 61 4.20 -10.66 -3.25
C VAL A 61 5.10 -9.80 -2.37
N CYS A 62 4.54 -8.73 -1.81
CA CYS A 62 5.29 -7.78 -0.98
C CYS A 62 4.38 -7.12 0.05
N TYR A 63 4.94 -6.82 1.22
CA TYR A 63 4.30 -6.00 2.24
C TYR A 63 5.19 -4.81 2.54
N ILE A 64 4.59 -3.62 2.57
CA ILE A 64 5.26 -2.40 2.97
C ILE A 64 4.44 -1.70 4.05
N SER A 65 5.13 -1.15 5.04
CA SER A 65 4.51 -0.29 6.05
C SER A 65 5.48 0.77 6.54
N ARG A 66 4.95 1.92 6.93
CA ARG A 66 5.71 2.94 7.63
C ARG A 66 4.83 3.76 8.55
N GLN A 67 5.40 4.26 9.62
CA GLN A 67 4.77 5.27 10.46
C GLN A 67 4.56 6.58 9.69
N ILE A 68 3.48 7.25 10.06
CA ILE A 68 3.13 8.58 9.55
C ILE A 68 4.10 9.61 10.11
N LYS A 69 4.50 10.58 9.28
CA LYS A 69 5.35 11.68 9.73
C LYS A 69 4.54 12.72 10.51
N PRO A 70 5.17 13.53 11.38
CA PRO A 70 4.49 14.60 12.11
C PRO A 70 3.71 15.59 11.21
N THR A 71 4.20 15.84 9.99
CA THR A 71 3.53 16.69 9.00
C THR A 71 2.30 16.02 8.40
N GLU A 72 2.36 14.72 8.16
CA GLU A 72 1.31 13.89 7.58
C GLU A 72 0.22 13.56 8.61
N ALA A 73 0.55 13.57 9.90
CA ALA A 73 -0.41 13.40 10.99
C ALA A 73 -1.50 14.49 11.00
N ARG A 74 -1.24 15.65 10.40
CA ARG A 74 -2.21 16.75 10.27
C ARG A 74 -3.27 16.50 9.19
N TYR A 75 -3.06 15.53 8.31
CA TYR A 75 -4.01 15.21 7.25
C TYR A 75 -5.26 14.53 7.80
N GLY A 76 -6.41 14.81 7.19
CA GLY A 76 -7.65 14.07 7.48
C GLY A 76 -7.59 12.64 6.96
N ALA A 77 -8.50 11.77 7.42
CA ALA A 77 -8.51 10.34 7.04
C ALA A 77 -8.48 10.13 5.51
N SER A 78 -9.34 10.83 4.77
CA SER A 78 -9.39 10.79 3.30
C SER A 78 -8.08 11.21 2.63
N GLN A 79 -7.37 12.19 3.19
CA GLN A 79 -6.08 12.64 2.67
C GLN A 79 -4.99 11.61 2.96
N ARG A 80 -5.03 10.95 4.13
CA ARG A 80 -4.08 9.89 4.48
C ARG A 80 -4.23 8.65 3.58
N GLU A 81 -5.46 8.30 3.22
CA GLU A 81 -5.73 7.25 2.22
C GLU A 81 -5.09 7.57 0.86
N CYS A 82 -5.26 8.81 0.38
CA CYS A 82 -4.61 9.25 -0.86
C CYS A 82 -3.08 9.27 -0.75
N LEU A 83 -2.55 9.72 0.39
CA LEU A 83 -1.12 9.70 0.68
C LEU A 83 -0.59 8.25 0.67
N CYS A 84 -1.32 7.31 1.25
CA CYS A 84 -0.96 5.89 1.27
C CYS A 84 -0.83 5.34 -0.15
N LEU A 85 -1.78 5.67 -1.04
CA LEU A 85 -1.67 5.28 -2.44
C LEU A 85 -0.41 5.85 -3.09
N VAL A 86 -0.19 7.16 -2.99
CA VAL A 86 0.96 7.82 -3.65
C VAL A 86 2.28 7.24 -3.15
N TRP A 87 2.39 7.03 -1.84
CA TRP A 87 3.56 6.41 -1.23
C TRP A 87 3.75 4.96 -1.69
N ALA A 88 2.67 4.17 -1.75
CA ALA A 88 2.75 2.78 -2.20
C ALA A 88 3.15 2.68 -3.68
N LEU A 89 2.64 3.56 -4.54
CA LEU A 89 3.03 3.64 -5.95
C LEU A 89 4.51 3.98 -6.11
N ASP A 90 5.03 4.95 -5.36
CA ASP A 90 6.46 5.33 -5.39
C ASP A 90 7.35 4.17 -4.92
N LYS A 91 6.98 3.50 -3.83
CA LYS A 91 7.78 2.40 -3.26
C LYS A 91 7.72 1.11 -4.07
N LEU A 92 6.60 0.85 -4.73
CA LEU A 92 6.39 -0.34 -5.55
C LEU A 92 6.51 -0.04 -7.04
N HIS A 93 7.11 1.11 -7.42
CA HIS A 93 7.28 1.50 -8.83
C HIS A 93 7.88 0.38 -9.68
N TYR A 94 8.93 -0.28 -9.20
CA TYR A 94 9.57 -1.39 -9.91
C TYR A 94 8.67 -2.62 -10.14
N TYR A 95 7.56 -2.74 -9.40
CA TYR A 95 6.55 -3.76 -9.63
C TYR A 95 5.39 -3.28 -10.49
N LEU A 96 5.00 -2.03 -10.35
CA LEU A 96 3.75 -1.52 -10.93
C LEU A 96 3.98 -0.86 -12.29
N ASP A 97 5.18 -0.40 -12.57
CA ASP A 97 5.50 0.19 -13.87
C ASP A 97 5.35 -0.85 -15.00
N GLY A 98 4.70 -0.44 -16.07
CA GLY A 98 4.33 -1.31 -17.20
C GLY A 98 3.30 -2.42 -16.91
N SER A 99 2.97 -2.70 -15.65
CA SER A 99 2.07 -3.79 -15.25
C SER A 99 0.63 -3.32 -15.12
N VAL A 100 -0.32 -4.23 -15.34
CA VAL A 100 -1.75 -4.00 -15.04
C VAL A 100 -2.02 -4.32 -13.58
N PHE A 101 -2.71 -3.44 -12.87
CA PHE A 101 -3.01 -3.69 -11.45
C PHE A 101 -4.30 -3.05 -10.95
N GLU A 102 -4.84 -3.63 -9.89
CA GLU A 102 -6.02 -3.15 -9.20
C GLU A 102 -5.63 -2.57 -7.84
N VAL A 103 -5.99 -1.33 -7.58
CA VAL A 103 -5.88 -0.72 -6.25
C VAL A 103 -7.17 -0.96 -5.48
N ILE A 104 -7.03 -1.59 -4.33
CA ILE A 104 -8.12 -1.95 -3.44
C ILE A 104 -7.99 -1.11 -2.18
N ASN A 105 -9.03 -0.33 -1.88
CA ASN A 105 -9.10 0.49 -0.69
C ASN A 105 -10.52 0.54 -0.12
N ASP A 106 -10.65 0.98 1.13
CA ASP A 106 -11.93 1.07 1.84
C ASP A 106 -12.56 2.48 1.81
N CYS A 107 -11.90 3.43 1.12
CA CYS A 107 -12.30 4.82 1.08
C CYS A 107 -12.51 5.33 -0.35
N ASN A 108 -13.64 5.98 -0.62
CA ASN A 108 -13.87 6.65 -1.90
C ASN A 108 -12.99 7.89 -2.13
N ALA A 109 -12.17 8.30 -1.16
CA ALA A 109 -11.32 9.48 -1.23
C ALA A 109 -10.40 9.49 -2.44
N VAL A 110 -9.82 8.34 -2.80
CA VAL A 110 -8.92 8.23 -3.96
C VAL A 110 -9.68 8.56 -5.26
N LYS A 111 -10.89 7.99 -5.43
CA LYS A 111 -11.75 8.28 -6.59
C LYS A 111 -12.15 9.77 -6.63
N SER A 112 -12.45 10.35 -5.47
CA SER A 112 -12.80 11.76 -5.34
C SER A 112 -11.65 12.70 -5.69
N LEU A 113 -10.43 12.42 -5.20
CA LEU A 113 -9.21 13.21 -5.50
C LEU A 113 -8.97 13.31 -7.01
N LEU A 114 -9.18 12.19 -7.70
CA LEU A 114 -8.95 12.09 -9.12
C LEU A 114 -9.95 12.87 -9.97
N ASN A 115 -11.20 12.92 -9.54
CA ASN A 115 -12.27 13.67 -10.19
C ASN A 115 -12.31 15.16 -9.78
N MET A 116 -11.53 15.55 -8.77
CA MET A 116 -11.49 16.92 -8.28
C MET A 116 -10.90 17.88 -9.32
N LYS A 117 -11.62 18.95 -9.63
CA LYS A 117 -11.22 19.97 -10.63
C LYS A 117 -10.14 20.92 -10.11
N ALA A 118 -10.23 21.36 -8.86
CA ALA A 118 -9.31 22.31 -8.24
C ALA A 118 -8.83 21.79 -6.88
N PRO A 119 -7.93 20.79 -6.85
CA PRO A 119 -7.36 20.29 -5.61
C PRO A 119 -6.35 21.26 -4.99
N GLU A 120 -6.12 21.15 -3.68
CA GLU A 120 -5.03 21.86 -3.01
C GLU A 120 -3.66 21.52 -3.61
N ARG A 121 -2.65 22.39 -3.44
CA ARG A 121 -1.33 22.23 -4.08
C ARG A 121 -0.68 20.86 -3.81
N HIS A 122 -0.80 20.34 -2.60
CA HIS A 122 -0.22 19.03 -2.26
C HIS A 122 -1.00 17.87 -2.92
N MET A 123 -2.32 17.97 -2.97
CA MET A 123 -3.21 17.02 -3.66
C MET A 123 -3.02 17.04 -5.18
N LEU A 124 -2.69 18.20 -5.76
CA LEU A 124 -2.37 18.29 -7.18
C LEU A 124 -1.11 17.47 -7.52
N ARG A 125 -0.07 17.54 -6.67
CA ARG A 125 1.14 16.71 -6.84
C ARG A 125 0.81 15.22 -6.77
N TRP A 126 -0.04 14.83 -5.81
CA TRP A 126 -0.53 13.45 -5.70
C TRP A 126 -1.32 13.02 -6.93
N LYS A 127 -2.20 13.89 -7.45
CA LYS A 127 -2.96 13.62 -8.66
C LYS A 127 -2.04 13.37 -9.84
N ILE A 128 -1.01 14.20 -10.04
CA ILE A 128 -0.01 14.04 -11.11
C ILE A 128 0.73 12.70 -10.95
N ALA A 129 1.17 12.36 -9.75
CA ALA A 129 1.83 11.08 -9.47
C ALA A 129 0.96 9.86 -9.84
N ILE A 130 -0.34 9.93 -9.51
CA ILE A 130 -1.28 8.87 -9.83
C ILE A 130 -1.58 8.82 -11.34
N GLN A 131 -1.50 9.95 -12.06
CA GLN A 131 -1.79 10.02 -13.50
C GLN A 131 -0.89 9.11 -14.33
N GLU A 132 0.38 8.95 -13.92
CA GLU A 132 1.35 8.07 -14.59
C GLU A 132 0.84 6.63 -14.73
N TYR A 133 0.12 6.13 -13.73
CA TYR A 133 -0.37 4.73 -13.71
C TYR A 133 -1.79 4.58 -14.25
N ARG A 134 -2.47 5.65 -14.69
CA ARG A 134 -3.91 5.60 -14.98
C ARG A 134 -4.31 4.71 -16.14
N GLY A 135 -3.42 4.49 -17.10
CA GLY A 135 -3.69 3.58 -18.21
C GLY A 135 -3.85 2.12 -17.75
N ASN A 136 -3.07 1.73 -16.74
CA ASN A 136 -2.93 0.34 -16.32
C ASN A 136 -3.53 0.05 -14.93
N MET A 137 -3.99 1.08 -14.22
CA MET A 137 -4.52 1.01 -12.87
C MET A 137 -6.04 1.12 -12.83
N THR A 138 -6.70 0.15 -12.19
CA THR A 138 -8.12 0.24 -11.82
C THR A 138 -8.27 0.47 -10.31
N ILE A 139 -9.27 1.26 -9.88
CA ILE A 139 -9.51 1.53 -8.45
C ILE A 139 -10.82 0.90 -8.03
N VAL A 140 -10.73 -0.07 -7.13
CA VAL A 140 -11.84 -0.85 -6.60
C VAL A 140 -12.04 -0.49 -5.12
N HIS A 141 -13.25 -0.05 -4.79
CA HIS A 141 -13.64 0.16 -3.40
C HIS A 141 -14.15 -1.17 -2.83
N LYS A 142 -13.61 -1.61 -1.69
CA LYS A 142 -14.10 -2.78 -0.95
C LYS A 142 -14.40 -2.39 0.50
N ALA A 143 -15.49 -2.89 1.05
CA ALA A 143 -15.85 -2.63 2.45
C ALA A 143 -14.77 -3.16 3.42
N GLY A 144 -14.47 -2.40 4.47
CA GLY A 144 -13.33 -2.62 5.37
C GLY A 144 -13.24 -4.00 6.04
N ASN A 145 -14.36 -4.71 6.22
CA ASN A 145 -14.35 -6.07 6.80
C ASN A 145 -13.58 -7.10 5.96
N ILE A 146 -13.37 -6.82 4.67
CA ILE A 146 -12.64 -7.69 3.73
C ILE A 146 -11.17 -7.22 3.56
N HIS A 147 -10.79 -6.10 4.20
CA HIS A 147 -9.53 -5.38 3.96
C HIS A 147 -8.43 -5.66 5.00
N ASN A 148 -8.51 -6.79 5.69
CA ASN A 148 -7.64 -7.10 6.84
C ASN A 148 -6.15 -7.20 6.49
N ASN A 149 -5.81 -7.42 5.21
CA ASN A 149 -4.43 -7.62 4.74
C ASN A 149 -3.55 -6.37 4.92
N ALA A 150 -4.08 -5.17 4.62
CA ALA A 150 -3.35 -3.91 4.75
C ALA A 150 -3.61 -3.26 6.13
N ALA A 151 -4.77 -3.53 6.74
CA ALA A 151 -5.17 -2.88 7.98
C ALA A 151 -4.36 -3.31 9.23
N GLY A 152 -3.72 -4.48 9.19
CA GLY A 152 -2.73 -4.85 10.21
C GLY A 152 -1.45 -4.02 10.09
N LEU A 153 -1.01 -3.79 8.85
CA LEU A 153 0.24 -3.09 8.53
C LEU A 153 0.16 -1.60 8.84
N SER A 154 -0.99 -0.96 8.62
CA SER A 154 -1.18 0.46 8.95
C SER A 154 -1.19 0.68 10.47
N ARG A 155 -1.91 -0.17 11.22
CA ARG A 155 -2.06 -0.08 12.69
C ARG A 155 -0.81 -0.44 13.48
N TRP A 156 0.03 -1.32 12.94
CA TRP A 156 1.31 -1.72 13.53
C TRP A 156 2.46 -1.44 12.56
N ALA A 157 2.49 -0.21 12.04
CA ALA A 157 3.46 0.18 11.04
C ALA A 157 4.89 0.23 11.60
N LEU A 158 5.85 -0.17 10.77
CA LEU A 158 7.27 -0.09 11.10
C LEU A 158 7.72 1.36 11.26
N ALA A 159 8.68 1.59 12.15
CA ALA A 159 9.23 2.92 12.36
C ALA A 159 9.75 3.52 11.04
N ASN A 160 9.56 4.83 10.87
CA ASN A 160 10.10 5.53 9.71
C ASN A 160 11.57 5.90 9.95
N THR A 161 12.42 4.87 10.08
CA THR A 161 13.89 4.96 10.23
C THR A 161 14.60 4.42 8.98
N PRO A 162 15.87 4.78 8.74
CA PRO A 162 16.63 4.31 7.56
C PRO A 162 16.71 2.79 7.41
N ASP A 163 16.59 2.03 8.52
CA ASP A 163 16.57 0.56 8.50
C ASP A 163 15.29 -0.03 7.90
N ASN A 164 14.22 0.77 7.79
CA ASN A 164 12.99 0.36 7.13
C ASN A 164 13.16 0.56 5.60
N PRO A 165 13.06 -0.49 4.76
CA PRO A 165 13.15 -0.33 3.30
C PRO A 165 12.07 0.60 2.72
N SER A 166 10.97 0.79 3.45
CA SER A 166 9.87 1.68 3.08
C SER A 166 10.01 3.10 3.64
N TYR A 167 11.17 3.43 4.23
CA TYR A 167 11.50 4.73 4.82
C TYR A 167 11.33 5.90 3.85
N VAL A 168 10.86 7.02 4.38
CA VAL A 168 10.87 8.31 3.68
C VAL A 168 11.55 9.35 4.56
N PRO A 169 12.65 10.01 4.10
CA PRO A 169 13.36 11.02 4.88
C PRO A 169 12.48 12.21 5.28
N LEU A 170 12.72 12.78 6.47
CA LEU A 170 11.96 13.94 6.96
C LEU A 170 12.14 15.17 6.06
N GLU A 171 13.33 15.34 5.48
CA GLU A 171 13.68 16.51 4.65
C GLU A 171 13.33 16.34 3.16
N GLN A 172 13.05 15.12 2.70
CA GLN A 172 12.60 14.89 1.34
C GLN A 172 11.07 14.99 1.26
N ASN A 173 10.61 16.09 0.67
CA ASN A 173 9.35 16.08 -0.06
C ASN A 173 9.52 15.09 -1.21
N HIS A 174 8.71 14.02 -1.25
CA HIS A 174 8.71 12.98 -2.30
C HIS A 174 9.04 13.56 -3.69
N ARG A 175 9.84 12.79 -4.45
CA ARG A 175 10.46 12.96 -5.79
C ARG A 175 9.72 13.76 -6.88
N PHE A 176 8.54 14.29 -6.64
CA PHE A 176 7.86 15.24 -7.52
C PHE A 176 8.43 16.65 -7.41
N THR A 177 9.75 16.80 -7.52
CA THR A 177 10.42 18.05 -7.86
C THR A 177 10.70 18.01 -9.35
N LEU A 178 10.16 18.97 -10.10
CA LEU A 178 10.30 19.17 -11.55
C LEU A 178 11.76 19.41 -12.03
N LYS A 179 12.77 19.01 -11.26
CA LYS A 179 14.18 19.36 -11.49
C LYS A 179 14.93 18.41 -12.43
N GLU A 180 14.27 17.40 -13.01
CA GLU A 180 14.91 16.42 -13.90
C GLU A 180 14.44 16.51 -15.37
N LEU A 181 13.81 17.64 -15.77
CA LEU A 181 13.37 17.91 -17.15
C LEU A 181 14.16 19.05 -17.84
N THR A 182 15.44 19.22 -17.52
CA THR A 182 16.34 20.14 -18.23
C THR A 182 17.65 19.45 -18.58
#